data_AF-A0A918ZF28-F1
#
_entry.id   AF-A0A918ZF28-F1
#
_cell.length_a   1.000
_cell.length_b   1.000
_cell.length_c   1.000
_cell.angle_alpha   90.00
_cell.angle_beta   90.00
_cell.angle_gamma   90.00
#
_symmetry.space_group_name_H-M   'P 1'
#
loop_
_entity.id
_entity.type
_entity.pdbx_description
1 polymer ?
#
loop_
_entity_poly.entity_id
_entity_poly.type
_entity_poly.pdbx_seq_one_letter_code
_entity_poly.pdbx_strand_id
1 'polypeptide(L)'
;MTHIIESPSPEEPLPDRTFGWSDMFVGPEEDPRSDGGFEGERATLVGYLRDQRLTLELKCAGLDAEALARRSVPPSTMSLLGLVRHMARVEHYWFRKAMAGEDVPKLYCTEDDPDLDFNGAVPDPEVVAEAWETWRAQVAFAEKLVAGTPDLATPAPTTTSPSPSARSWST
;
A
#
# COMPACT_ATOMS: atom_id res chain seq x y z
N MET A 1 16.24 -35.47 -26.91
CA MET A 1 15.39 -34.64 -27.78
C MET A 1 15.50 -33.23 -27.24
N THR A 2 16.46 -32.46 -27.76
CA THR A 2 16.81 -31.13 -27.26
C THR A 2 15.92 -30.12 -27.96
N HIS A 3 15.00 -29.47 -27.23
CA HIS A 3 14.24 -28.35 -27.77
C HIS A 3 15.17 -27.14 -27.89
N ILE A 4 15.47 -26.78 -29.13
CA ILE A 4 16.15 -25.54 -29.49
C ILE A 4 15.12 -24.41 -29.30
N ILE A 5 15.46 -23.43 -28.46
CA ILE A 5 14.71 -22.18 -28.36
C ILE A 5 15.07 -21.37 -29.61
N GLU A 6 14.14 -21.34 -30.56
CA GLU A 6 14.27 -20.55 -31.78
C GLU A 6 14.24 -19.07 -31.41
N SER A 7 15.28 -18.34 -31.80
CA SER A 7 15.36 -16.90 -31.54
C SER A 7 14.37 -16.18 -32.47
N PRO A 8 13.60 -15.21 -31.98
CA PRO A 8 12.60 -14.54 -32.81
C PRO A 8 13.26 -13.81 -33.99
N SER A 9 12.61 -13.90 -35.16
CA SER A 9 13.01 -13.27 -36.42
C SER A 9 12.98 -11.73 -36.29
N PRO A 10 13.92 -11.00 -36.92
CA PRO A 10 14.09 -9.54 -36.74
C PRO A 10 12.95 -8.66 -37.30
N GLU A 11 11.85 -9.22 -37.80
CA GLU A 11 10.75 -8.49 -38.44
C GLU A 11 9.45 -8.46 -37.61
N GLU A 12 9.38 -9.11 -36.45
CA GLU A 12 8.24 -8.88 -35.55
C GLU A 12 8.41 -7.52 -34.87
N PRO A 13 7.46 -6.58 -35.04
CA PRO A 13 7.54 -5.30 -34.35
C PRO A 13 7.55 -5.59 -32.85
N LEU A 14 8.57 -5.05 -32.17
CA LEU A 14 8.64 -5.13 -30.71
C LEU A 14 7.30 -4.61 -30.15
N PRO A 15 6.70 -5.29 -29.16
CA PRO A 15 5.45 -4.85 -28.58
C PRO A 15 5.61 -3.40 -28.12
N ASP A 16 4.57 -2.60 -28.36
CA ASP A 16 4.56 -1.20 -27.96
C ASP A 16 4.87 -1.13 -26.46
N ARG A 17 5.98 -0.48 -26.10
CA ARG A 17 6.42 -0.41 -24.72
C ARG A 17 5.59 0.67 -24.03
N THR A 18 4.39 0.30 -23.63
CA THR A 18 3.58 1.08 -22.72
C THR A 18 4.29 1.14 -21.36
N PHE A 19 4.58 2.34 -20.89
CA PHE A 19 5.06 2.55 -19.53
C PHE A 19 3.85 2.46 -18.59
N GLY A 20 3.62 1.26 -18.07
CA GLY A 20 2.47 0.93 -17.23
C GLY A 20 2.77 -0.32 -16.41
N TRP A 21 1.90 -0.63 -15.45
CA TRP A 21 2.06 -1.78 -14.56
C TRP A 21 1.80 -3.12 -15.27
N SER A 22 1.34 -3.05 -16.52
CA SER A 22 1.09 -4.13 -17.44
C SER A 22 2.31 -5.05 -17.51
N ASP A 23 2.10 -6.35 -17.30
CA ASP A 23 3.11 -7.42 -17.41
C ASP A 23 4.07 -7.64 -16.20
N MET A 24 3.91 -6.91 -15.08
CA MET A 24 4.78 -7.09 -13.90
C MET A 24 4.30 -8.14 -12.89
N PHE A 25 3.03 -8.56 -12.91
CA PHE A 25 2.46 -9.51 -11.92
C PHE A 25 1.33 -10.40 -12.47
N VAL A 26 0.54 -9.87 -13.40
CA VAL A 26 -0.55 -10.54 -14.11
C VAL A 26 -0.48 -10.15 -15.57
N GLY A 27 -1.05 -10.97 -16.45
CA GLY A 27 -1.12 -10.65 -17.88
C GLY A 27 -1.88 -9.33 -18.09
N PRO A 28 -1.54 -8.52 -19.12
CA PRO A 28 -2.17 -7.23 -19.36
C PRO A 28 -3.70 -7.29 -19.42
N GLU A 29 -4.25 -8.35 -20.01
CA GLU A 29 -5.70 -8.57 -20.16
C GLU A 29 -6.40 -8.89 -18.83
N GLU A 30 -5.64 -9.29 -17.82
CA GLU A 30 -6.12 -9.73 -16.50
C GLU A 30 -5.81 -8.71 -15.39
N ASP A 31 -5.14 -7.60 -15.72
CA ASP A 31 -4.75 -6.59 -14.75
C ASP A 31 -5.95 -5.69 -14.36
N PRO A 32 -6.38 -5.69 -13.08
CA PRO A 32 -7.52 -4.89 -12.65
C PRO A 32 -7.18 -3.40 -12.45
N ARG A 33 -5.90 -3.02 -12.54
CA ARG A 33 -5.42 -1.65 -12.35
C ARG A 33 -5.70 -0.81 -13.59
N SER A 34 -5.81 0.50 -13.42
CA SER A 34 -6.00 1.41 -14.55
C SER A 34 -4.69 1.75 -15.26
N ASP A 35 -4.80 2.18 -16.52
CA ASP A 35 -3.71 2.82 -17.27
C ASP A 35 -3.56 4.33 -16.91
N GLY A 36 -4.25 4.81 -15.87
CA GLY A 36 -4.29 6.21 -15.47
C GLY A 36 -5.35 7.02 -16.24
N GLY A 37 -5.00 8.23 -16.67
CA GLY A 37 -5.91 9.12 -17.40
C GLY A 37 -6.98 9.80 -16.52
N PHE A 38 -6.76 9.91 -15.21
CA PHE A 38 -7.70 10.55 -14.30
C PHE A 38 -7.74 12.07 -14.48
N GLU A 39 -8.94 12.65 -14.52
CA GLU A 39 -9.14 14.09 -14.64
C GLU A 39 -9.62 14.72 -13.32
N GLY A 40 -8.90 15.73 -12.85
CA GLY A 40 -9.19 16.42 -11.59
C GLY A 40 -8.61 15.73 -10.35
N GLU A 41 -8.42 16.51 -9.29
CA GLU A 41 -7.70 16.10 -8.08
C GLU A 41 -8.29 14.86 -7.40
N ARG A 42 -9.62 14.78 -7.29
CA ARG A 42 -10.32 13.69 -6.62
C ARG A 42 -10.23 12.38 -7.40
N ALA A 43 -10.51 12.44 -8.71
CA ALA A 43 -10.40 11.27 -9.56
C ALA A 43 -8.96 10.75 -9.57
N THR A 44 -7.98 11.66 -9.62
CA THR A 44 -6.56 11.33 -9.55
C THR A 44 -6.24 10.61 -8.24
N LEU A 45 -6.62 11.18 -7.09
CA LEU A 45 -6.35 10.58 -5.78
C LEU A 45 -6.99 9.19 -5.65
N VAL A 46 -8.29 9.07 -5.93
CA VAL A 46 -9.03 7.82 -5.77
C VAL A 46 -8.50 6.75 -6.71
N GLY A 47 -8.25 7.10 -7.96
CA GLY A 47 -7.72 6.19 -8.97
C GLY A 47 -6.32 5.68 -8.60
N TYR A 48 -5.40 6.58 -8.24
CA TYR A 48 -4.05 6.19 -7.82
C TYR A 48 -4.05 5.29 -6.59
N LEU A 49 -4.84 5.62 -5.57
CA LEU A 49 -4.92 4.81 -4.35
C LEU A 49 -5.50 3.43 -4.63
N ARG A 50 -6.55 3.34 -5.46
CA ARG A 50 -7.11 2.06 -5.91
C ARG A 50 -6.03 1.19 -6.53
N ASP A 51 -5.26 1.71 -7.48
CA ASP A 51 -4.27 0.92 -8.20
C ASP A 51 -3.07 0.51 -7.33
N GLN A 52 -2.68 1.35 -6.35
CA GLN A 52 -1.67 1.00 -5.36
C GLN A 52 -2.16 -0.09 -4.38
N ARG A 53 -3.43 -0.04 -3.95
CA ARG A 53 -4.04 -1.07 -3.10
C ARG A 53 -4.14 -2.41 -3.82
N LEU A 54 -4.58 -2.41 -5.08
CA LEU A 54 -4.58 -3.60 -5.94
C LEU A 54 -3.18 -4.17 -6.12
N THR A 55 -2.18 -3.32 -6.31
CA THR A 55 -0.78 -3.78 -6.41
C THR A 55 -0.34 -4.54 -5.16
N LEU A 56 -0.69 -4.06 -3.97
CA LEU A 56 -0.35 -4.74 -2.72
C LEU A 56 -1.01 -6.11 -2.65
N GLU A 57 -2.30 -6.20 -3.01
CA GLU A 57 -3.03 -7.48 -3.07
C GLU A 57 -2.39 -8.45 -4.07
N LEU A 58 -2.09 -7.98 -5.29
CA LEU A 58 -1.44 -8.80 -6.32
C LEU A 58 -0.08 -9.33 -5.86
N LYS A 59 0.74 -8.52 -5.18
CA LYS A 59 2.03 -8.96 -4.62
C LYS A 59 1.90 -10.01 -3.53
N CYS A 60 0.76 -10.09 -2.86
CA CYS A 60 0.51 -11.04 -1.79
C CYS A 60 -0.32 -12.26 -2.23
N ALA A 61 -0.83 -12.26 -3.46
CA ALA A 61 -1.76 -13.27 -3.95
C ALA A 61 -1.12 -14.67 -3.96
N GLY A 62 -1.86 -15.66 -3.46
CA GLY A 62 -1.45 -17.06 -3.45
C GLY A 62 -0.33 -17.42 -2.45
N LEU A 63 0.08 -16.48 -1.59
CA LEU A 63 1.11 -16.73 -0.58
C LEU A 63 0.50 -17.26 0.72
N ASP A 64 1.18 -18.23 1.34
CA ASP A 64 0.88 -18.70 2.69
C ASP A 64 1.46 -17.76 3.76
N ALA A 65 1.16 -18.03 5.03
CA ALA A 65 1.65 -17.23 6.16
C ALA A 65 3.18 -17.18 6.19
N GLU A 66 3.86 -18.26 5.79
CA GLU A 66 5.32 -18.35 5.88
C GLU A 66 5.97 -17.49 4.81
N ALA A 67 5.43 -17.53 3.60
CA ALA A 67 5.86 -16.69 2.50
C ALA A 67 5.56 -15.20 2.76
N LEU A 68 4.42 -14.88 3.35
CA LEU A 68 4.07 -13.50 3.70
C LEU A 68 4.97 -12.94 4.80
N ALA A 69 5.29 -13.73 5.83
CA ALA A 69 6.14 -13.33 6.95
C ALA A 69 7.64 -13.42 6.64
N ARG A 70 8.04 -14.04 5.53
CA ARG A 70 9.45 -14.17 5.13
C ARG A 70 10.09 -12.79 4.95
N ARG A 71 11.18 -12.57 5.67
CA ARG A 71 11.98 -11.33 5.56
C ARG A 71 12.68 -11.25 4.21
N SER A 72 12.66 -10.07 3.61
CA SER A 72 13.21 -9.85 2.26
C SER A 72 14.72 -10.06 2.20
N VAL A 73 15.47 -9.49 3.15
CA VAL A 73 16.93 -9.62 3.22
C VAL A 73 17.45 -9.28 4.62
N PRO A 74 18.33 -10.06 5.23
CA PRO A 74 19.01 -9.66 6.47
C PRO A 74 19.85 -8.38 6.28
N PRO A 75 19.88 -7.45 7.25
CA PRO A 75 19.27 -7.51 8.58
C PRO A 75 17.84 -6.95 8.64
N SER A 76 17.21 -6.63 7.51
CA SER A 76 15.88 -6.04 7.46
C SER A 76 14.81 -6.97 8.03
N THR A 77 13.89 -6.40 8.82
CA THR A 77 12.68 -7.06 9.31
C THR A 77 11.50 -6.97 8.35
N MET A 78 11.68 -6.26 7.23
CA MET A 78 10.65 -6.08 6.21
C MET A 78 10.21 -7.41 5.59
N SER A 79 8.91 -7.64 5.59
CA SER A 79 8.21 -8.76 4.94
C SER A 79 6.93 -8.24 4.27
N LEU A 80 6.28 -9.06 3.43
CA LEU A 80 5.01 -8.67 2.80
C LEU A 80 3.90 -8.51 3.84
N LEU A 81 3.83 -9.40 4.84
CA LEU A 81 2.91 -9.27 5.97
C LEU A 81 3.16 -7.96 6.73
N GLY A 82 4.43 -7.62 6.98
CA GLY A 82 4.79 -6.35 7.60
C GLY A 82 4.36 -5.15 6.76
N LEU A 83 4.44 -5.23 5.43
CA LEU A 83 3.94 -4.19 4.53
C LEU A 83 2.41 -4.06 4.58
N VAL A 84 1.64 -5.14 4.69
CA VAL A 84 0.17 -5.06 4.86
C VAL A 84 -0.18 -4.31 6.15
N ARG A 85 0.50 -4.64 7.26
CA ARG A 85 0.31 -3.96 8.55
C ARG A 85 0.75 -2.49 8.49
N HIS A 86 1.88 -2.22 7.85
CA HIS A 86 2.37 -0.86 7.63
C HIS A 86 1.38 -0.03 6.82
N MET A 87 0.84 -0.58 5.73
CA MET A 87 -0.13 0.12 4.89
C MET A 87 -1.45 0.37 5.63
N ALA A 88 -1.88 -0.51 6.52
CA ALA A 88 -3.00 -0.22 7.41
C ALA A 88 -2.71 0.97 8.33
N ARG A 89 -1.50 1.06 8.89
CA ARG A 89 -1.06 2.22 9.70
C ARG A 89 -1.02 3.50 8.87
N VAL A 90 -0.56 3.44 7.61
CA VAL A 90 -0.51 4.60 6.69
C VAL A 90 -1.91 5.12 6.34
N GLU A 91 -2.83 4.22 5.96
CA GLU A 91 -4.23 4.55 5.68
C GLU A 91 -4.91 5.15 6.93
N HIS A 92 -4.70 4.52 8.09
CA HIS A 92 -5.19 5.01 9.38
C HIS A 92 -4.68 6.43 9.68
N TYR A 93 -3.38 6.66 9.56
CA TYR A 93 -2.80 7.96 9.88
C TYR A 93 -3.34 9.07 8.97
N TRP A 94 -3.28 8.88 7.65
CA TRP A 94 -3.65 9.94 6.71
C TRP A 94 -5.15 10.23 6.72
N PHE A 95 -6.00 9.21 6.77
CA PHE A 95 -7.43 9.44 6.64
C PHE A 95 -8.10 9.70 7.99
N ARG A 96 -7.77 8.97 9.06
CA ARG A 96 -8.38 9.22 10.37
C ARG A 96 -7.75 10.40 11.09
N LYS A 97 -6.42 10.37 11.25
CA LYS A 97 -5.73 11.36 12.09
C LYS A 97 -5.51 12.68 11.36
N ALA A 98 -4.95 12.64 10.16
CA ALA A 98 -4.64 13.86 9.41
C ALA A 98 -5.90 14.47 8.79
N MET A 99 -6.64 13.74 7.96
CA MET A 99 -7.78 14.31 7.22
C MET A 99 -9.03 14.49 8.09
N ALA A 100 -9.43 13.47 8.86
CA ALA A 100 -10.62 13.56 9.73
C ALA A 100 -10.35 14.18 11.11
N GLY A 101 -9.08 14.38 11.49
CA GLY A 101 -8.72 14.97 12.79
C GLY A 101 -9.06 14.09 14.00
N GLU A 102 -9.28 12.78 13.81
CA GLU A 102 -9.63 11.85 14.88
C GLU A 102 -8.44 11.63 15.84
N ASP A 103 -8.71 11.73 17.15
CA ASP A 103 -7.75 11.30 18.18
C ASP A 103 -7.92 9.81 18.47
N VAL A 104 -7.30 8.99 17.62
CA VAL A 104 -7.30 7.53 17.72
C VAL A 104 -5.89 6.97 17.96
N PRO A 105 -5.74 5.87 18.72
CA PRO A 105 -4.45 5.21 18.94
C PRO A 105 -3.79 4.79 17.62
N LYS A 106 -2.45 4.87 17.57
CA LYS A 106 -1.70 4.41 16.40
C LYS A 106 -1.82 2.90 16.26
N LEU A 107 -1.98 2.43 15.02
CA LEU A 107 -1.88 1.00 14.71
C LEU A 107 -0.41 0.57 14.65
N TYR A 108 -0.13 -0.63 15.13
CA TYR A 108 1.18 -1.31 15.02
C TYR A 108 2.38 -0.42 15.38
N CYS A 109 2.29 0.28 16.50
CA CYS A 109 3.33 1.16 17.00
C CYS A 109 3.14 1.32 18.51
N THR A 110 4.19 1.04 19.28
CA THR A 110 4.24 1.32 20.72
C THR A 110 5.47 2.17 21.03
N GLU A 111 5.58 2.67 22.26
CA GLU A 111 6.80 3.39 22.69
C GLU A 111 8.03 2.46 22.70
N ASP A 112 7.83 1.20 23.07
CA ASP A 112 8.89 0.19 23.15
C ASP A 112 9.26 -0.39 21.77
N ASP A 113 8.32 -0.41 20.82
CA ASP A 113 8.54 -0.92 19.46
C ASP A 113 7.83 -0.04 18.39
N PRO A 114 8.55 0.96 17.85
CA PRO A 114 8.04 1.83 16.79
C PRO A 114 7.76 1.12 15.45
N ASP A 115 8.43 -0.02 15.21
CA ASP A 115 8.39 -0.81 13.97
C ASP A 115 7.62 -2.13 14.17
N LEU A 116 6.64 -2.13 15.09
CA LEU A 116 5.84 -3.30 15.43
C LEU A 116 5.04 -3.86 14.25
N ASP A 117 4.76 -3.05 13.23
CA ASP A 117 4.21 -3.51 11.95
C ASP A 117 5.09 -4.57 11.29
N PHE A 118 6.41 -4.39 11.29
CA PHE A 118 7.37 -5.34 10.76
C PHE A 118 7.85 -6.37 11.80
N ASN A 119 8.17 -5.93 13.02
CA ASN A 119 8.74 -6.79 14.06
C ASN A 119 7.74 -7.85 14.56
N GLY A 120 6.45 -7.52 14.58
CA GLY A 120 5.39 -8.45 14.95
C GLY A 120 4.84 -9.27 13.78
N ALA A 121 5.36 -9.13 12.55
CA ALA A 121 4.85 -9.82 11.36
C ALA A 121 5.32 -11.28 11.33
N VAL A 122 4.72 -12.11 12.19
CA VAL A 122 5.07 -13.52 12.38
C VAL A 122 4.25 -14.45 11.46
N PRO A 123 4.80 -15.64 11.14
CA PRO A 123 4.14 -16.70 10.35
C PRO A 123 2.94 -17.35 11.09
N ASP A 124 1.91 -16.57 11.39
CA ASP A 124 0.71 -17.02 12.08
C ASP A 124 -0.53 -16.66 11.24
N PRO A 125 -1.39 -17.64 10.87
CA PRO A 125 -2.63 -17.38 10.13
C PRO A 125 -3.55 -16.35 10.79
N GLU A 126 -3.61 -16.28 12.13
CA GLU A 126 -4.43 -15.29 12.84
C GLU A 126 -3.87 -13.88 12.66
N VAL A 127 -2.54 -13.73 12.71
CA VAL A 127 -1.86 -12.44 12.46
C VAL A 127 -2.04 -12.00 11.02
N VAL A 128 -2.00 -12.94 10.06
CA VAL A 128 -2.28 -12.64 8.65
C VAL A 128 -3.72 -12.16 8.47
N ALA A 129 -4.69 -12.87 9.06
CA ALA A 129 -6.11 -12.50 8.96
C ALA A 129 -6.37 -11.12 9.58
N GLU A 130 -5.82 -10.85 10.76
CA GLU A 130 -5.91 -9.56 11.45
C GLU A 130 -5.31 -8.43 10.60
N ALA A 131 -4.12 -8.62 10.03
CA ALA A 131 -3.47 -7.62 9.19
C ALA A 131 -4.36 -7.22 8.00
N TRP A 132 -4.95 -8.20 7.31
CA TRP A 132 -5.82 -7.94 6.17
C TRP A 132 -7.16 -7.31 6.56
N GLU A 133 -7.79 -7.76 7.65
CA GLU A 133 -9.01 -7.16 8.17
C GLU A 133 -8.78 -5.70 8.55
N THR A 134 -7.73 -5.44 9.33
CA THR A 134 -7.36 -4.10 9.77
C THR A 134 -7.08 -3.19 8.58
N TRP A 135 -6.28 -3.65 7.59
CA TRP A 135 -6.01 -2.85 6.38
C TRP A 135 -7.29 -2.52 5.59
N ARG A 136 -8.13 -3.53 5.30
CA ARG A 136 -9.39 -3.32 4.58
C ARG A 136 -10.35 -2.37 5.31
N ALA A 137 -10.40 -2.44 6.64
CA ALA A 137 -11.19 -1.51 7.43
C ALA A 137 -10.71 -0.06 7.31
N GLN A 138 -9.38 0.17 7.24
CA GLN A 138 -8.84 1.52 7.03
C GLN A 138 -9.07 2.01 5.60
N VAL A 139 -8.92 1.14 4.60
CA VAL A 139 -9.25 1.44 3.20
C VAL A 139 -10.72 1.86 3.04
N ALA A 140 -11.65 1.08 3.60
CA ALA A 140 -13.08 1.39 3.54
C ALA A 140 -13.42 2.73 4.24
N PHE A 141 -12.75 3.04 5.35
CA PHE A 141 -12.89 4.34 5.99
C PHE A 141 -12.38 5.46 5.10
N ALA A 142 -11.19 5.31 4.52
CA ALA A 142 -10.58 6.28 3.61
C ALA A 142 -11.47 6.59 2.42
N GLU A 143 -12.02 5.56 1.77
CA GLU A 143 -12.92 5.70 0.63
C GLU A 143 -14.20 6.45 0.99
N LYS A 144 -14.82 6.09 2.12
CA LYS A 144 -16.02 6.78 2.62
C LYS A 144 -15.73 8.24 2.95
N LEU A 145 -14.60 8.52 3.60
CA LEU A 145 -14.20 9.88 3.96
C LEU A 145 -13.99 10.73 2.70
N VAL A 146 -13.17 10.24 1.77
CA VAL A 146 -12.88 10.95 0.52
C VAL A 146 -14.16 11.17 -0.29
N ALA A 147 -15.05 10.18 -0.40
CA ALA A 147 -16.32 10.36 -1.10
C ALA A 147 -17.24 11.41 -0.43
N GLY A 148 -17.18 11.53 0.89
CA GLY A 148 -17.97 12.49 1.66
C GLY A 148 -17.37 13.91 1.75
N THR A 149 -16.08 14.10 1.47
CA THR A 149 -15.42 15.41 1.54
C THR A 149 -15.77 16.25 0.32
N PRO A 150 -16.43 17.42 0.45
CA PRO A 150 -16.83 18.24 -0.70
C PRO A 150 -15.66 18.81 -1.49
N ASP A 151 -14.59 19.24 -0.80
CA ASP A 151 -13.43 19.91 -1.37
C ASP A 151 -12.14 19.39 -0.70
N LEU A 152 -11.23 18.84 -1.48
CA LEU A 152 -9.96 18.27 -0.98
C LEU A 152 -8.93 19.36 -0.65
N ALA A 153 -9.15 20.61 -1.09
CA ALA A 153 -8.34 21.75 -0.69
C ALA A 153 -8.66 22.26 0.73
N THR A 154 -9.73 21.75 1.36
CA THR A 154 -10.09 22.13 2.73
C THR A 154 -9.00 21.68 3.70
N PRO A 155 -8.39 22.58 4.49
CA PRO A 155 -7.38 22.20 5.46
C PRO A 155 -7.95 21.23 6.50
N ALA A 156 -7.13 20.23 6.84
CA ALA A 156 -7.40 19.36 7.96
C ALA A 156 -7.63 20.16 9.27
N PRO A 157 -8.49 19.68 10.18
CA PRO A 157 -8.59 20.26 11.51
C PRO A 157 -7.22 20.23 12.19
N THR A 158 -6.71 21.38 12.64
CA THR A 158 -5.48 21.41 13.43
C THR A 158 -5.77 20.79 14.79
N THR A 159 -5.33 19.55 15.01
CA THR A 159 -5.32 18.97 16.35
C THR A 159 -4.24 19.70 17.15
N THR A 160 -4.63 20.71 17.93
CA THR A 160 -3.76 21.36 18.92
C THR A 160 -3.50 20.38 20.05
N SER A 161 -2.70 19.34 19.80
CA SER A 161 -1.99 18.64 20.86
C SER A 161 -0.74 19.47 21.17
N PRO A 162 -0.44 19.79 22.45
CA PRO A 162 0.82 20.44 22.77
C PRO A 162 1.96 19.51 22.33
N SER A 163 2.68 19.90 21.28
CA SER A 163 3.83 19.15 20.79
C SER A 163 4.98 19.26 21.81
N PRO A 164 5.52 18.14 22.34
CA PRO A 164 6.86 18.15 22.88
C PRO A 164 7.85 18.06 21.69
N SER A 165 8.56 19.15 21.47
CA SER A 165 9.70 19.34 20.55
C SER A 165 9.37 19.64 19.07
N ALA A 166 9.61 20.91 18.73
CA ALA A 166 9.99 21.30 17.38
C ALA A 166 11.36 20.69 17.07
N ARG A 167 11.44 19.78 16.09
CA ARG A 167 12.72 19.44 15.46
C ARG A 167 13.07 20.57 14.50
N SER A 168 13.96 21.46 14.91
CA SER A 168 14.64 22.41 14.02
C SER A 168 15.54 21.62 13.08
N TRP A 169 15.28 21.68 11.78
CA TRP A 169 16.25 21.26 10.77
C TRP A 169 17.15 22.46 10.52
N SER A 170 18.39 22.38 11.00
CA SER A 170 19.42 23.38 10.70
C SER A 170 20.01 23.08 9.32
N THR A 171 20.07 24.11 8.48
CA THR A 171 20.76 24.12 7.17
C THR A 171 22.28 24.11 7.31
#